data_AF-R4TE38-F1
#
_entry.id   AF-R4TE38-F1
#
_cell.length_a   1.000
_cell.length_b   1.000
_cell.length_c   1.000
_cell.angle_alpha   90.00
_cell.angle_beta   90.00
_cell.angle_gamma   90.00
#
_symmetry.space_group_name_H-M   'P 1'
#
loop_
_entity.id
_entity.type
_entity.pdbx_description
1 polymer ?
#
loop_
_entity_poly.entity_id
_entity_poly.type
_entity_poly.pdbx_seq_one_letter_code
_entity_poly.pdbx_strand_id
1 'polypeptide(L)' 'MARDPETIEREIEQARNALVATLDQLGTKANPAKLVDSAKTGLRAKLDEPKVKYPLIGGAVLIGVLLIRKLLK' A
#
# COMPACT_ATOMS: atom_id res chain seq x y z
N MET A 1 -8.60 -46.50 -10.68
CA MET A 1 -8.71 -45.98 -12.05
C MET A 1 -7.76 -44.80 -12.15
N ALA A 2 -6.67 -44.96 -12.91
CA ALA A 2 -5.81 -43.85 -13.26
C ALA A 2 -6.68 -42.84 -14.02
N ARG A 3 -6.65 -41.58 -13.60
CA ARG A 3 -7.46 -40.52 -14.21
C ARG A 3 -7.06 -40.44 -15.70
N ASP A 4 -8.03 -40.64 -16.60
CA ASP A 4 -7.75 -40.63 -18.02
C ASP A 4 -7.11 -39.29 -18.41
N PRO A 5 -6.04 -39.29 -19.22
CA PRO A 5 -5.30 -38.07 -19.59
C PRO A 5 -6.22 -36.99 -20.17
N GLU A 6 -7.29 -37.37 -20.87
CA GLU A 6 -8.29 -36.45 -21.43
C GLU A 6 -9.08 -35.69 -20.35
N THR A 7 -9.29 -36.32 -19.19
CA THR A 7 -9.94 -35.66 -18.04
C THR A 7 -8.98 -34.65 -17.41
N ILE A 8 -7.69 -34.98 -17.35
CA ILE A 8 -6.65 -34.08 -16.82
C ILE A 8 -6.49 -32.85 -17.74
N GLU A 9 -6.50 -33.03 -19.06
CA GLU A 9 -6.41 -31.93 -20.02
C GLU A 9 -7.58 -30.96 -19.91
N ARG A 10 -8.82 -31.48 -19.80
CA ARG A 10 -10.02 -30.67 -19.59
C ARG A 10 -9.96 -29.89 -18.27
N GLU A 11 -9.47 -30.50 -17.21
CA GLU A 11 -9.32 -29.85 -15.90
C GLU A 11 -8.25 -28.74 -15.94
N ILE A 12 -7.15 -28.93 -16.68
CA ILE A 12 -6.10 -27.91 -16.87
C ILE A 12 -6.63 -26.70 -17.65
N GLU A 13 -7.37 -26.92 -18.72
CA GLU A 13 -7.98 -25.82 -19.49
C GLU A 13 -9.00 -25.03 -18.67
N GLN A 14 -9.83 -25.71 -17.88
CA GLN A 14 -10.76 -25.06 -16.96
C GLN A 14 -10.03 -24.27 -15.87
N ALA A 15 -8.98 -24.84 -15.27
CA ALA A 15 -8.16 -24.16 -14.29
C ALA A 15 -7.47 -22.91 -14.87
N ARG A 16 -7.02 -22.97 -16.13
CA ARG A 16 -6.39 -21.85 -16.84
C ARG A 16 -7.38 -20.70 -17.05
N ASN A 17 -8.59 -21.01 -17.48
CA ASN A 17 -9.65 -20.00 -17.66
C ASN A 17 -10.09 -19.39 -16.33
N ALA A 18 -10.20 -20.20 -15.28
CA ALA A 18 -10.50 -19.72 -13.93
C ALA A 18 -9.38 -18.80 -13.39
N LEU A 19 -8.11 -19.11 -13.66
CA LEU A 19 -6.97 -18.31 -13.23
C LEU A 19 -6.93 -16.94 -13.91
N VAL A 20 -7.25 -16.85 -15.21
CA VAL A 20 -7.37 -15.57 -15.94
C VAL A 20 -8.50 -14.73 -15.37
N ALA A 21 -9.67 -15.32 -15.14
CA ALA A 21 -10.80 -14.63 -14.51
C ALA A 21 -10.46 -14.14 -13.08
N THR A 22 -9.69 -14.93 -12.32
CA THR A 22 -9.29 -14.58 -10.95
C THR A 22 -8.21 -13.49 -10.93
N LEU A 23 -7.25 -13.52 -11.86
CA LEU A 23 -6.21 -12.48 -11.99
C LEU A 23 -6.83 -11.12 -12.33
N ASP A 24 -7.84 -11.08 -13.19
CA ASP A 24 -8.53 -9.84 -13.55
C ASP A 24 -9.35 -9.28 -12.36
N GLN A 25 -9.97 -10.16 -11.57
CA GLN A 25 -10.66 -9.79 -10.33
C GLN A 25 -9.71 -9.34 -9.21
N LEU A 26 -8.52 -9.94 -9.12
CA LEU A 26 -7.52 -9.57 -8.11
C LEU A 26 -6.82 -8.26 -8.49
N GLY A 27 -6.53 -8.04 -9.76
CA GLY A 27 -5.96 -6.78 -10.26
C GLY A 27 -6.91 -5.59 -10.09
N THR A 28 -8.21 -5.80 -10.25
CA THR A 28 -9.22 -4.75 -10.06
C THR A 28 -9.52 -4.46 -8.59
N LYS A 29 -9.58 -5.48 -7.71
CA LYS A 29 -9.82 -5.28 -6.26
C LYS A 29 -8.57 -4.87 -5.47
N ALA A 30 -7.39 -5.32 -5.86
CA ALA A 30 -6.15 -5.02 -5.18
C ALA A 30 -5.38 -3.88 -5.85
N ASN A 31 -6.06 -2.92 -6.50
CA ASN A 31 -5.40 -1.83 -7.21
C ASN A 31 -4.54 -1.00 -6.22
N PRO A 32 -3.22 -1.26 -6.13
CA PRO A 32 -2.40 -0.75 -5.05
C PRO A 32 -2.23 0.76 -5.19
N ALA A 33 -2.37 1.29 -6.40
CA ALA A 33 -2.38 2.71 -6.71
C ALA A 33 -3.47 3.44 -5.92
N LYS A 34 -4.70 2.91 -5.83
CA LYS A 34 -5.78 3.56 -5.09
C LYS A 34 -5.56 3.53 -3.58
N LEU A 35 -4.97 2.45 -3.06
CA LEU A 35 -4.63 2.34 -1.63
C LEU A 35 -3.50 3.32 -1.28
N VAL A 36 -2.46 3.42 -2.12
CA VAL A 36 -1.37 4.38 -1.95
C VAL A 36 -1.90 5.81 -2.03
N ASP A 37 -2.76 6.13 -3.00
CA ASP A 37 -3.35 7.47 -3.12
C ASP A 37 -4.26 7.81 -1.93
N SER A 38 -5.06 6.85 -1.45
CA SER A 38 -5.92 7.05 -0.28
C SER A 38 -5.10 7.19 1.00
N ALA A 39 -4.05 6.39 1.16
CA ALA A 39 -3.11 6.50 2.28
C ALA A 39 -2.35 7.83 2.24
N LYS A 40 -1.88 8.26 1.06
CA LYS A 40 -1.18 9.53 0.87
C LYS A 40 -2.09 10.73 1.14
N THR A 41 -3.34 10.66 0.70
CA THR A 41 -4.36 11.69 0.94
C THR A 41 -4.73 11.75 2.43
N GLY A 42 -4.95 10.60 3.07
CA GLY A 42 -5.23 10.52 4.50
C GLY A 42 -4.07 11.01 5.36
N LEU A 43 -2.83 10.69 4.97
CA LEU A 43 -1.63 11.15 5.67
C LEU A 43 -1.45 12.67 5.54
N ARG A 44 -1.67 13.23 4.35
CA ARG A 44 -1.66 14.68 4.15
C ARG A 44 -2.74 15.38 4.97
N ALA A 45 -3.96 14.86 4.93
CA ALA A 45 -5.05 15.40 5.73
C ALA A 45 -4.71 15.39 7.23
N LYS A 46 -4.13 14.29 7.74
CA LYS A 46 -3.68 14.16 9.13
C LYS A 46 -2.56 15.13 9.49
N LEU A 47 -1.63 15.39 8.58
CA LEU A 47 -0.54 16.35 8.78
C LEU A 47 -1.03 17.81 8.72
N ASP A 48 -2.06 18.08 7.93
CA ASP A 48 -2.69 19.41 7.81
C ASP A 48 -3.62 19.74 8.98
N GLU A 49 -4.04 18.75 9.77
CA GLU A 49 -4.81 18.99 10.99
C GLU A 49 -4.03 19.93 11.94
N PRO A 50 -4.63 21.06 12.40
CA PRO A 50 -3.95 22.03 13.25
C PRO A 50 -3.34 21.42 14.51
N LYS A 51 -4.02 20.41 15.06
CA LYS A 51 -3.60 19.65 16.25
C LYS A 51 -2.30 18.87 16.04
N VAL A 52 -1.95 18.54 14.81
CA VAL A 52 -0.74 17.78 14.44
C VAL A 52 0.31 18.72 13.88
N LYS A 53 -0.10 19.67 13.02
CA LYS A 53 0.78 20.64 12.35
C LYS A 53 1.60 21.50 13.33
N TYR A 54 0.95 22.14 14.30
CA TYR A 54 1.64 23.04 15.23
C TYR A 54 2.66 22.33 16.15
N PRO A 55 2.33 21.20 16.80
CA PRO A 55 3.33 20.49 17.60
C PRO A 55 4.46 19.89 16.76
N LEU A 56 4.19 19.46 15.51
CA LEU A 56 5.25 19.02 14.59
C LEU A 56 6.26 20.13 14.30
N ILE A 57 5.77 21.32 13.94
CA ILE A 57 6.63 22.48 13.66
C ILE A 57 7.39 22.89 14.94
N GLY A 58 6.69 23.00 16.07
CA GLY A 58 7.31 23.36 17.35
C GLY A 58 8.40 22.36 17.77
N GLY A 59 8.13 21.06 17.64
CA GLY A 59 9.09 19.99 17.92
C GLY A 59 10.30 20.04 16.97
N ALA A 60 10.07 20.23 15.67
CA ALA A 60 11.14 20.33 14.69
C ALA A 60 12.06 21.54 14.96
N VAL A 61 11.48 22.70 15.30
CA VAL A 61 12.24 23.89 15.68
C VAL A 61 13.05 23.65 16.95
N LEU A 62 12.45 23.06 17.99
CA LEU A 62 13.15 22.72 19.23
C LEU A 62 14.35 21.82 18.97
N ILE A 63 14.15 20.74 18.22
CA ILE A 63 15.22 19.81 17.86
C ILE A 63 16.30 20.53 17.05
N GLY A 64 15.93 21.34 16.06
CA GLY A 64 16.87 22.12 15.26
C GLY A 64 17.73 23.06 16.11
N VAL A 65 17.12 23.80 17.05
CA VAL A 65 17.83 24.68 17.98
C VAL A 65 18.75 23.88 18.90
N LEU A 66 18.31 22.73 19.42
CA LEU A 66 19.14 21.88 20.27
C LEU A 66 20.35 21.33 19.52
N LEU A 67 20.17 20.92 18.26
CA LEU A 67 21.26 20.45 17.40
C LEU A 67 22.26 21.56 17.09
N ILE A 68 21.78 22.76 16.72
CA ILE A 68 22.65 23.94 16.50
C ILE A 68 23.43 24.26 17.78
N ARG A 69 22.75 24.30 18.93
CA ARG A 69 23.38 24.56 20.24
C ARG A 69 24.41 23.49 20.61
N LYS A 70 24.21 22.24 20.18
CA LYS A 70 25.16 21.13 20.38
C LYS A 70 26.37 21.21 19.44
N LEU A 71 26.19 21.73 18.22
CA LEU A 71 27.28 21.86 17.25
C LEU A 71 28.14 23.11 17.47
N LEU A 72 27.57 24.17 18.05
CA LEU A 72 28.27 25.43 18.35
C LEU A 72 28.93 25.46 19.74
N LYS A 73 28.88 24.37 20.50
CA LYS A 73 29.53 24.19 21.80
C LYS A 73 30.49 23.02 21.73
#